data_AF-A0A1M6EL78-F1
#
_entry.id   AF-A0A1M6EL78-F1
#
_cell.length_a   1.000
_cell.length_b   1.000
_cell.length_c   1.000
_cell.angle_alpha   90.00
_cell.angle_beta   90.00
_cell.angle_gamma   90.00
#
_symmetry.space_group_name_H-M   'P 1'
#
loop_
_entity.id
_entity.type
_entity.pdbx_description
1 polymer ?
#
loop_
_entity_poly.entity_id
_entity_poly.type
_entity_poly.pdbx_seq_one_letter_code
_entity_poly.pdbx_strand_id
1 'polypeptide(L)'
;MLKKLLLFTVILPLISFGQNYKFDLLTKYDNIYPKGKMESIYYSNKEDDSYFFKISKIGSDYLGYLVDYKKNDIHIFKAIEYVGPNNEIAYSYKYKLTYKLTHKKKKKIKGLTYFLESIEGNYLIYNLELNYKKENVKIQVKVLPYYNNMFRLFRMSCLHTNELNEELFADIKGLVVEATIKHKKNISTHKLVAIENVDLSLKVD
;
A
#
# COMPACT_ATOMS: atom_id res chain seq x y z
N MET A 1 12.64 -15.42 -67.55
CA MET A 1 11.52 -15.63 -66.61
C MET A 1 12.00 -15.36 -65.20
N LEU A 2 11.64 -14.22 -64.62
CA LEU A 2 12.04 -13.83 -63.26
C LEU A 2 10.99 -14.37 -62.28
N LYS A 3 11.38 -15.30 -61.40
CA LYS A 3 10.53 -15.80 -60.31
C LYS A 3 10.25 -14.65 -59.34
N LYS A 4 9.00 -14.20 -59.26
CA LYS A 4 8.53 -13.29 -58.20
C LYS A 4 8.55 -14.05 -56.88
N LEU A 5 9.52 -13.72 -56.02
CA LEU A 5 9.52 -14.14 -54.62
C LEU A 5 8.51 -13.25 -53.87
N LEU A 6 7.36 -13.79 -53.53
CA LEU A 6 6.38 -13.12 -52.67
C LEU A 6 6.89 -13.20 -51.24
N LEU A 7 7.53 -12.13 -50.78
CA LEU A 7 7.97 -11.99 -49.39
C LEU A 7 6.73 -11.68 -48.53
N PHE A 8 6.16 -12.70 -47.90
CA PHE A 8 5.13 -12.53 -46.89
C PHE A 8 5.78 -12.02 -45.60
N THR A 9 5.79 -10.71 -45.40
CA THR A 9 6.17 -10.11 -44.12
C THR A 9 5.02 -10.32 -43.15
N VAL A 10 5.06 -11.40 -42.37
CA VAL A 10 4.16 -11.59 -41.23
C VAL A 10 4.55 -10.56 -40.18
N ILE A 11 3.81 -9.46 -40.09
CA ILE A 11 3.88 -8.54 -38.95
C ILE A 11 3.22 -9.29 -37.79
N LEU A 12 4.03 -10.00 -37.00
CA LEU A 12 3.59 -10.49 -35.70
C LEU A 12 3.15 -9.27 -34.89
N PRO A 13 1.89 -9.19 -34.40
CA PRO A 13 1.56 -8.15 -33.44
C PRO A 13 2.48 -8.35 -32.26
N LEU A 14 3.29 -7.32 -31.96
CA LEU A 14 4.01 -7.22 -30.70
C LEU A 14 2.94 -7.14 -29.62
N ILE A 15 2.52 -8.29 -29.09
CA ILE A 15 1.73 -8.34 -27.88
C ILE A 15 2.66 -7.76 -26.81
N SER A 16 2.51 -6.47 -26.54
CA SER A 16 3.08 -5.84 -25.36
C SER A 16 2.49 -6.60 -24.17
N PHE A 17 3.28 -7.52 -23.62
CA PHE A 17 2.99 -8.23 -22.38
C PHE A 17 3.16 -7.27 -21.20
N GLY A 18 2.36 -6.20 -21.18
CA GLY A 18 2.31 -5.26 -20.08
C GLY A 18 1.64 -5.92 -18.88
N GLN A 19 2.20 -5.70 -17.69
CA GLN A 19 1.62 -6.20 -16.45
C GLN A 19 0.44 -5.30 -16.07
N ASN A 20 -0.71 -5.90 -15.75
CA ASN A 20 -1.91 -5.17 -15.35
C ASN A 20 -2.18 -5.37 -13.86
N TYR A 21 -2.45 -4.27 -13.16
CA TYR A 21 -2.73 -4.25 -11.73
C TYR A 21 -4.09 -3.61 -11.49
N LYS A 22 -4.94 -4.25 -10.70
CA LYS A 22 -6.31 -3.79 -10.40
C LYS A 22 -6.45 -3.41 -8.93
N PHE A 23 -7.11 -2.30 -8.68
CA PHE A 23 -7.40 -1.80 -7.34
C PHE A 23 -8.89 -1.52 -7.22
N ASP A 24 -9.48 -2.00 -6.13
CA ASP A 24 -10.91 -1.89 -5.84
C ASP A 24 -11.19 -1.15 -4.52
N LEU A 25 -10.15 -0.60 -3.90
CA LEU A 25 -10.23 0.12 -2.64
C LEU A 25 -9.16 1.21 -2.54
N LEU A 26 -9.61 2.41 -2.19
CA LEU A 26 -8.79 3.54 -1.82
C LEU A 26 -8.90 3.76 -0.31
N THR A 27 -7.77 3.99 0.36
CA THR A 27 -7.70 4.41 1.77
C THR A 27 -6.83 5.65 1.92
N LYS A 28 -7.28 6.59 2.76
CA LYS A 28 -6.50 7.77 3.16
C LYS A 28 -6.24 7.74 4.66
N TYR A 29 -4.98 7.92 5.04
CA TYR A 29 -4.57 8.05 6.43
C TYR A 29 -3.89 9.38 6.67
N ASP A 30 -4.31 10.07 7.72
CA ASP A 30 -3.55 11.14 8.35
C ASP A 30 -2.52 10.54 9.29
N ASN A 31 -1.25 10.86 9.05
CA ASN A 31 -0.13 10.34 9.82
C ASN A 31 0.57 11.50 10.53
N ILE A 32 0.70 11.39 11.84
CA ILE A 32 1.45 12.35 12.66
C ILE A 32 2.71 11.64 13.12
N TYR A 33 3.87 12.14 12.71
CA TYR A 33 5.17 11.69 13.15
C TYR A 33 5.84 12.79 14.00
N PRO A 34 6.90 12.47 14.77
CA PRO A 34 7.64 13.49 15.51
C PRO A 34 8.22 14.61 14.63
N LYS A 35 8.43 14.33 13.33
CA LYS A 35 8.99 15.27 12.35
C LYS A 35 7.94 16.04 11.55
N GLY A 36 6.65 15.78 11.76
CA GLY A 36 5.58 16.47 11.04
C GLY A 36 4.40 15.58 10.68
N LYS A 37 3.43 16.16 9.98
CA LYS A 37 2.24 15.48 9.49
C LYS A 37 2.42 15.09 8.02
N MET A 38 1.82 13.96 7.65
CA MET A 38 1.81 13.45 6.28
C MET A 38 0.48 12.76 6.01
N GLU A 39 -0.18 13.15 4.92
CA GLU A 39 -1.28 12.37 4.37
C GLU A 39 -0.71 11.23 3.53
N SER A 40 -1.31 10.05 3.63
CA SER A 40 -0.97 8.93 2.76
C SER A 40 -2.21 8.40 2.06
N ILE A 41 -2.14 8.32 0.73
CA ILE A 41 -3.18 7.78 -0.13
C ILE A 41 -2.70 6.46 -0.71
N TYR A 42 -3.48 5.41 -0.50
CA TYR A 42 -3.18 4.06 -0.97
C TYR A 42 -4.35 3.48 -1.75
N TYR A 43 -4.03 2.85 -2.86
CA TYR A 43 -4.90 2.00 -3.65
C TYR A 43 -4.49 0.55 -3.42
N SER A 44 -5.49 -0.29 -3.19
CA SER A 44 -5.31 -1.69 -2.81
C SER A 44 -6.37 -2.56 -3.46
N ASN A 45 -6.16 -3.87 -3.39
CA ASN A 45 -7.15 -4.86 -3.76
C ASN A 45 -7.67 -5.55 -2.48
N LYS A 46 -8.99 -5.69 -2.31
CA LYS A 46 -9.62 -6.32 -1.13
C LYS A 46 -9.36 -7.81 -1.01
N GLU A 47 -8.90 -8.46 -2.09
CA GLU A 47 -8.63 -9.90 -2.16
C GLU A 47 -7.15 -10.23 -2.41
N ASP A 48 -6.39 -9.37 -3.11
CA ASP A 48 -4.95 -9.55 -3.36
C ASP A 48 -4.08 -8.55 -2.58
N ASP A 49 -3.19 -9.03 -1.72
CA ASP A 49 -2.26 -8.22 -0.92
C ASP A 49 -0.81 -8.26 -1.44
N SER A 50 -0.58 -8.89 -2.59
CA SER A 50 0.75 -8.99 -3.17
C SER A 50 1.27 -7.70 -3.78
N TYR A 51 0.41 -6.71 -3.98
CA TYR A 51 0.78 -5.40 -4.46
C TYR A 51 -0.10 -4.29 -3.90
N PHE A 52 0.42 -3.07 -3.90
CA PHE A 52 -0.36 -1.86 -3.60
C PHE A 52 0.20 -0.67 -4.36
N PHE A 53 -0.60 0.38 -4.51
CA PHE A 53 -0.19 1.61 -5.17
C PHE A 53 -0.35 2.81 -4.25
N LYS A 54 0.75 3.52 -3.98
CA LYS A 54 0.79 4.71 -3.13
C LYS A 54 0.95 5.97 -3.96
N ILE A 55 0.20 7.02 -3.65
CA ILE A 55 0.51 8.37 -4.13
C ILE A 55 1.32 9.10 -3.05
N SER A 56 2.42 9.73 -3.44
CA SER A 56 3.22 10.61 -2.59
C SER A 56 3.42 11.96 -3.26
N LYS A 57 3.29 13.03 -2.49
CA LYS A 57 3.62 14.39 -2.94
C LYS A 57 5.09 14.69 -2.61
N ILE A 58 5.86 15.13 -3.61
CA ILE A 58 7.24 15.57 -3.46
C ILE A 58 7.35 16.98 -4.05
N GLY A 59 7.41 17.99 -3.18
CA GLY A 59 7.31 19.38 -3.61
C GLY A 59 5.97 19.65 -4.28
N SER A 60 6.00 20.09 -5.54
CA SER A 60 4.81 20.32 -6.37
C SER A 60 4.36 19.09 -7.17
N ASP A 61 5.17 18.05 -7.26
CA ASP A 61 4.88 16.87 -8.08
C ASP A 61 4.22 15.75 -7.24
N TYR A 62 3.39 14.94 -7.91
CA TYR A 62 2.89 13.69 -7.37
C TYR A 62 3.56 12.50 -8.07
N LEU A 63 4.01 11.54 -7.27
CA LEU A 63 4.54 10.28 -7.73
C LEU A 63 3.69 9.13 -7.22
N GLY A 64 3.42 8.19 -8.12
CA GLY A 64 2.81 6.92 -7.84
C GLY A 64 3.86 5.83 -7.67
N TYR A 65 3.75 5.05 -6.59
CA TYR A 65 4.63 3.93 -6.29
C TYR A 65 3.79 2.66 -6.23
N LEU A 66 3.89 1.83 -7.26
CA LEU A 66 3.29 0.51 -7.27
C LEU A 66 4.33 -0.50 -6.80
N VAL A 67 4.11 -1.07 -5.63
CA VAL A 67 5.00 -2.06 -5.04
C VAL A 67 4.42 -3.44 -5.32
N ASP A 68 5.16 -4.31 -6.02
CA ASP A 68 4.83 -5.72 -6.26
C ASP A 68 5.79 -6.60 -5.45
N TYR A 69 5.28 -7.19 -4.38
CA TYR A 69 6.07 -8.03 -3.49
C TYR A 69 6.31 -9.43 -4.03
N LYS A 70 5.43 -9.95 -4.90
CA LYS A 70 5.62 -11.25 -5.55
C LYS A 70 6.81 -11.18 -6.52
N LYS A 71 6.93 -10.09 -7.28
CA LYS A 71 8.03 -9.89 -8.26
C LYS A 71 9.24 -9.14 -7.68
N ASN A 72 9.11 -8.66 -6.45
CA ASN A 72 10.11 -7.86 -5.76
C ASN A 72 10.47 -6.57 -6.55
N ASP A 73 9.45 -5.90 -7.09
CA ASP A 73 9.56 -4.73 -7.95
C ASP A 73 8.85 -3.52 -7.34
N ILE A 74 9.36 -2.32 -7.65
CA ILE A 74 8.62 -1.07 -7.52
C ILE A 74 8.55 -0.42 -8.89
N HIS A 75 7.34 -0.16 -9.35
CA HIS A 75 7.05 0.60 -10.55
C HIS A 75 6.71 2.05 -10.18
N ILE A 76 7.38 2.99 -10.82
CA ILE A 76 7.18 4.42 -10.61
C ILE A 76 6.30 4.99 -11.71
N PHE A 77 5.32 5.76 -11.28
CA PHE A 77 4.43 6.53 -12.13
C PHE A 77 4.57 8.01 -11.80
N LYS A 78 4.54 8.87 -12.81
CA LYS A 78 4.18 10.28 -12.59
C LYS A 78 2.66 10.35 -12.44
N ALA A 79 2.18 10.89 -11.32
CA ALA A 79 0.77 11.19 -11.11
C ALA A 79 0.51 12.65 -11.50
N ILE A 80 -0.50 12.87 -12.33
CA ILE A 80 -0.92 14.19 -12.80
C ILE A 80 -2.28 14.46 -12.19
N GLU A 81 -2.34 15.43 -11.30
CA GLU A 81 -3.57 15.85 -10.63
C GLU A 81 -4.44 16.70 -11.56
N TYR A 82 -5.74 16.46 -11.54
CA TYR A 82 -6.76 17.26 -12.20
C TYR A 82 -7.79 17.67 -11.15
N VAL A 83 -8.12 18.96 -11.12
CA VAL A 83 -9.19 19.49 -10.26
C VAL A 83 -10.40 19.72 -11.16
N GLY A 84 -11.45 18.95 -10.91
CA GLY A 84 -12.73 19.06 -11.61
C GLY A 84 -13.56 20.26 -11.13
N PRO A 85 -14.70 20.54 -11.81
CA PRO A 85 -15.54 21.71 -11.53
C PRO A 85 -16.05 21.84 -10.10
N ASN A 86 -16.15 20.72 -9.37
CA ASN A 86 -16.66 20.65 -7.99
C ASN A 86 -15.53 20.45 -6.94
N ASN A 87 -14.30 20.84 -7.24
CA ASN A 87 -13.10 20.49 -6.46
C ASN A 87 -12.87 18.97 -6.33
N GLU A 88 -13.40 18.18 -7.26
CA GLU A 88 -13.13 16.76 -7.36
C GLU A 88 -11.68 16.56 -7.84
N ILE A 89 -10.90 15.79 -7.08
CA ILE A 89 -9.51 15.51 -7.42
C ILE A 89 -9.44 14.17 -8.15
N ALA A 90 -8.94 14.19 -9.37
CA ALA A 90 -8.63 13.00 -10.16
C ALA A 90 -7.13 12.94 -10.47
N TYR A 91 -6.61 11.73 -10.71
CA TYR A 91 -5.22 11.53 -11.10
C TYR A 91 -5.13 10.72 -12.39
N SER A 92 -4.27 11.14 -13.31
CA SER A 92 -3.78 10.27 -14.39
C SER A 92 -2.37 9.80 -14.07
N TYR A 93 -2.01 8.60 -14.54
CA TYR A 93 -0.74 7.96 -14.21
C TYR A 93 0.04 7.63 -15.46
N LYS A 94 1.28 8.14 -15.53
CA LYS A 94 2.22 7.83 -16.61
C LYS A 94 3.37 7.02 -16.05
N TYR A 95 3.51 5.76 -16.51
CA TYR A 95 4.63 4.90 -16.14
C TYR A 95 5.97 5.56 -16.48
N LYS A 96 6.95 5.36 -15.60
CA LYS A 96 8.30 5.94 -15.72
C LYS A 96 9.36 4.86 -15.80
N LEU A 97 9.45 4.03 -14.77
CA LEU A 97 10.51 3.04 -14.64
C LEU A 97 10.15 2.00 -13.58
N THR A 98 10.95 0.94 -13.55
CA THR A 98 10.92 -0.11 -12.53
C THR A 98 12.27 -0.23 -11.86
N TYR A 99 12.28 -0.46 -10.54
CA TYR A 99 13.47 -0.89 -9.82
C TYR A 99 13.16 -2.06 -8.90
N LYS A 100 14.19 -2.85 -8.58
CA LYS A 100 14.04 -3.96 -7.64
C LYS A 100 13.93 -3.44 -6.21
N LEU A 101 12.99 -4.00 -5.44
CA LEU A 101 12.96 -3.84 -3.99
C LEU A 101 14.28 -4.35 -3.41
N THR A 102 15.02 -3.46 -2.74
CA THR A 102 16.29 -3.79 -2.08
C THR A 102 16.10 -4.40 -0.69
N HIS A 103 14.85 -4.51 -0.23
CA HIS A 103 14.52 -5.04 1.09
C HIS A 103 14.86 -6.54 1.17
N LYS A 104 15.75 -6.88 2.11
CA LYS A 104 16.11 -8.27 2.41
C LYS A 104 14.87 -9.02 2.96
N LYS A 105 14.76 -10.30 2.58
CA LYS A 105 13.76 -11.32 2.98
C LYS A 105 13.06 -11.06 4.32
N LYS A 106 11.76 -11.42 4.38
CA LYS A 106 10.90 -11.51 5.58
C LYS A 106 11.74 -11.79 6.83
N LYS A 107 12.00 -10.78 7.65
CA LYS A 107 12.64 -11.01 8.95
C LYS A 107 11.56 -11.50 9.90
N LYS A 108 11.76 -12.69 10.44
CA LYS A 108 10.90 -13.22 11.52
C LYS A 108 10.89 -12.21 12.66
N ILE A 109 9.70 -11.73 13.04
CA ILE A 109 9.57 -10.84 14.19
C ILE A 109 9.82 -11.68 15.44
N LYS A 110 10.63 -11.14 16.35
CA LYS A 110 10.91 -11.80 17.64
C LYS A 110 10.06 -11.17 18.72
N GLY A 111 9.52 -12.01 19.60
CA GLY A 111 8.73 -11.56 20.76
C GLY A 111 7.50 -10.76 20.35
N LEU A 112 6.83 -11.18 19.27
CA LEU A 112 5.51 -10.67 18.92
C LEU A 112 4.50 -11.17 19.96
N THR A 113 3.83 -10.24 20.63
CA THR A 113 2.70 -10.53 21.53
C THR A 113 1.60 -9.56 21.24
N TYR A 114 0.35 -10.01 21.22
CA TYR A 114 -0.81 -9.12 21.13
C TYR A 114 -2.00 -9.68 21.88
N PHE A 115 -2.86 -8.77 22.34
CA PHE A 115 -4.07 -9.10 23.06
C PHE A 115 -5.11 -8.00 22.84
N LEU A 116 -6.38 -8.39 22.96
CA LEU A 116 -7.48 -7.45 23.03
C LEU A 116 -7.45 -6.78 24.40
N GLU A 117 -7.28 -5.46 24.43
CA GLU A 117 -7.26 -4.66 25.66
C GLU A 117 -8.68 -4.32 26.12
N SER A 118 -9.50 -3.80 25.20
CA SER A 118 -10.84 -3.31 25.53
C SER A 118 -11.76 -3.28 24.30
N ILE A 119 -13.05 -3.04 24.56
CA ILE A 119 -14.08 -2.82 23.56
C ILE A 119 -14.72 -1.46 23.85
N GLU A 120 -14.73 -0.57 22.85
CA GLU A 120 -15.29 0.78 22.94
C GLU A 120 -16.42 0.93 21.93
N GLY A 121 -17.67 0.70 22.36
CA GLY A 121 -18.81 0.63 21.44
C GLY A 121 -18.61 -0.50 20.42
N ASN A 122 -18.55 -0.15 19.14
CA ASN A 122 -18.30 -1.11 18.05
C ASN A 122 -16.81 -1.31 17.73
N TYR A 123 -15.90 -0.68 18.48
CA TYR A 123 -14.46 -0.77 18.21
C TYR A 123 -13.77 -1.75 19.14
N LEU A 124 -12.81 -2.49 18.59
CA LEU A 124 -11.92 -3.39 19.32
C LEU A 124 -10.56 -2.70 19.47
N ILE A 125 -10.05 -2.59 20.71
CA ILE A 125 -8.74 -1.99 21.00
C ILE A 125 -7.74 -3.11 21.25
N TYR A 126 -6.72 -3.20 20.41
CA TYR A 126 -5.65 -4.18 20.56
C TYR A 126 -4.35 -3.50 20.94
N ASN A 127 -3.63 -4.10 21.89
CA ASN A 127 -2.23 -3.80 22.14
C ASN A 127 -1.35 -4.88 21.55
N LEU A 128 -0.25 -4.45 20.97
CA LEU A 128 0.73 -5.31 20.32
C LEU A 128 2.14 -4.83 20.68
N GLU A 129 2.99 -5.77 21.04
CA GLU A 129 4.39 -5.52 21.33
C GLU A 129 5.26 -6.44 20.46
N LEU A 130 6.36 -5.90 19.94
CA LEU A 130 7.32 -6.66 19.17
C LEU A 130 8.75 -6.15 19.37
N ASN A 131 9.74 -7.02 19.15
CA ASN A 131 11.14 -6.61 19.15
C ASN A 131 11.62 -6.35 17.72
N TYR A 132 11.91 -5.08 17.42
CA TYR A 132 12.51 -4.65 16.16
C TYR A 132 13.94 -4.16 16.42
N LYS A 133 14.94 -4.78 15.76
CA LYS A 133 16.37 -4.41 15.93
C LYS A 133 16.84 -4.34 17.41
N LYS A 134 16.35 -5.25 18.27
CA LYS A 134 16.60 -5.30 19.74
C LYS A 134 15.88 -4.20 20.55
N GLU A 135 14.91 -3.51 19.95
CA GLU A 135 14.13 -2.47 20.60
C GLU A 135 12.65 -2.91 20.66
N ASN A 136 12.01 -2.66 21.79
CA ASN A 136 10.58 -2.92 21.96
C ASN A 136 9.79 -1.81 21.25
N VAL A 137 8.90 -2.22 20.35
CA VAL A 137 7.92 -1.36 19.70
C VAL A 137 6.55 -1.73 20.26
N LYS A 138 5.82 -0.72 20.73
CA LYS A 138 4.44 -0.88 21.19
C LYS A 138 3.49 -0.26 20.18
N ILE A 139 2.45 -0.99 19.84
CA ILE A 139 1.44 -0.58 18.88
C ILE A 139 0.09 -0.78 19.55
N GLN A 140 -0.69 0.30 19.67
CA GLN A 140 -2.11 0.20 19.99
C GLN A 140 -2.90 0.48 18.73
N VAL A 141 -3.88 -0.37 18.40
CA VAL A 141 -4.76 -0.16 17.24
C VAL A 141 -6.22 -0.19 17.67
N LYS A 142 -6.99 0.72 17.11
CA LYS A 142 -8.45 0.76 17.19
C LYS A 142 -9.01 0.19 15.89
N VAL A 143 -9.76 -0.90 16.02
CA VAL A 143 -10.24 -1.69 14.89
C VAL A 143 -11.77 -1.64 14.84
N LEU A 144 -12.31 -1.28 13.69
CA LEU A 144 -13.72 -1.50 13.37
C LEU A 144 -13.86 -2.92 12.78
N PRO A 145 -14.69 -3.80 13.35
CA PRO A 145 -14.94 -5.13 12.80
C PRO A 145 -15.35 -5.07 11.33
N TYR A 146 -14.79 -5.97 10.53
CA TYR A 146 -15.04 -6.07 9.10
C TYR A 146 -14.96 -7.53 8.67
N TYR A 147 -15.66 -7.91 7.60
CA TYR A 147 -15.76 -9.32 7.19
C TYR A 147 -14.39 -9.89 6.74
N ASN A 148 -13.57 -9.06 6.11
CA ASN A 148 -12.21 -9.37 5.69
C ASN A 148 -11.16 -8.79 6.65
N ASN A 149 -9.97 -9.40 6.68
CA ASN A 149 -8.81 -8.83 7.35
C ASN A 149 -8.27 -7.63 6.53
N MET A 150 -8.67 -6.42 6.93
CA MET A 150 -8.20 -5.17 6.34
C MET A 150 -6.96 -4.61 7.06
N PHE A 151 -6.42 -5.33 8.05
CA PHE A 151 -5.20 -4.91 8.73
C PHE A 151 -4.02 -4.80 7.77
N ARG A 152 -3.98 -5.66 6.75
CA ARG A 152 -2.99 -5.62 5.68
C ARG A 152 -2.88 -4.23 5.03
N LEU A 153 -4.00 -3.52 4.88
CA LEU A 153 -4.02 -2.16 4.32
C LEU A 153 -3.25 -1.20 5.22
N PHE A 154 -3.54 -1.24 6.52
CA PHE A 154 -2.84 -0.45 7.52
C PHE A 154 -1.35 -0.83 7.60
N ARG A 155 -1.03 -2.12 7.53
CA ARG A 155 0.35 -2.64 7.52
C ARG A 155 1.16 -2.05 6.37
N MET A 156 0.62 -2.06 5.14
CA MET A 156 1.27 -1.42 3.98
C MET A 156 1.38 0.09 4.16
N SER A 157 0.33 0.69 4.72
CA SER A 157 0.16 2.14 4.71
C SER A 157 1.03 2.85 5.74
N CYS A 158 1.18 2.24 6.92
CA CYS A 158 1.64 2.92 8.12
C CYS A 158 2.76 2.18 8.87
N LEU A 159 2.95 0.87 8.68
CA LEU A 159 3.94 0.07 9.42
C LEU A 159 5.27 -0.07 8.66
N HIS A 160 5.93 1.06 8.44
CA HIS A 160 7.19 1.07 7.72
C HIS A 160 8.24 0.12 8.31
N THR A 161 8.90 -0.67 7.47
CA THR A 161 9.85 -1.77 7.77
C THR A 161 9.27 -3.10 8.27
N ASN A 162 7.96 -3.16 8.53
CA ASN A 162 7.24 -4.40 8.84
C ASN A 162 6.07 -4.64 7.88
N GLU A 163 6.05 -3.95 6.74
CA GLU A 163 5.00 -4.07 5.73
C GLU A 163 4.89 -5.52 5.26
N LEU A 164 6.02 -6.23 5.16
CA LEU A 164 6.06 -7.60 4.68
C LEU A 164 5.84 -8.68 5.74
N ASN A 165 5.53 -8.30 6.98
CA ASN A 165 5.32 -9.29 8.04
C ASN A 165 3.84 -9.70 8.13
N GLU A 166 3.53 -10.86 7.55
CA GLU A 166 2.19 -11.44 7.55
C GLU A 166 1.73 -11.95 8.91
N GLU A 167 2.64 -12.25 9.85
CA GLU A 167 2.30 -12.69 11.21
C GLU A 167 1.68 -11.54 12.03
N LEU A 168 1.98 -10.28 11.68
CA LEU A 168 1.35 -9.11 12.28
C LEU A 168 -0.14 -9.09 11.96
N PHE A 169 -0.96 -9.40 12.98
CA PHE A 169 -2.41 -9.28 12.95
C PHE A 169 -3.09 -10.20 11.91
N ALA A 170 -2.50 -11.37 11.63
CA ALA A 170 -3.08 -12.36 10.72
C ALA A 170 -4.53 -12.72 11.10
N ASP A 171 -4.82 -12.78 12.39
CA ASP A 171 -6.11 -13.23 12.93
C ASP A 171 -7.11 -12.10 13.20
N ILE A 172 -6.71 -10.84 13.05
CA ILE A 172 -7.56 -9.69 13.38
C ILE A 172 -8.35 -9.27 12.15
N LYS A 173 -9.64 -9.64 12.15
CA LYS A 173 -10.60 -9.27 11.11
C LYS A 173 -11.18 -7.88 11.40
N GLY A 174 -10.66 -6.88 10.69
CA GLY A 174 -11.22 -5.55 10.77
C GLY A 174 -10.39 -4.49 10.07
N LEU A 175 -10.93 -3.29 10.07
CA LEU A 175 -10.33 -2.09 9.52
C LEU A 175 -9.71 -1.28 10.66
N VAL A 176 -8.41 -0.99 10.56
CA VAL A 176 -7.72 -0.12 11.53
C VAL A 176 -8.13 1.32 11.25
N VAL A 177 -8.90 1.90 12.17
CA VAL A 177 -9.37 3.29 12.05
C VAL A 177 -8.44 4.26 12.74
N GLU A 178 -7.76 3.83 13.81
CA GLU A 178 -6.74 4.62 14.49
C GLU A 178 -5.61 3.71 14.99
N ALA A 179 -4.39 4.23 15.04
CA ALA A 179 -3.26 3.52 15.63
C ALA A 179 -2.26 4.48 16.25
N THR A 180 -1.63 4.04 17.35
CA THR A 180 -0.50 4.71 17.98
C THR A 180 0.69 3.76 18.00
N ILE A 181 1.83 4.20 17.47
CA ILE A 181 3.07 3.43 17.44
C ILE A 181 4.11 4.15 18.28
N LYS A 182 4.63 3.47 19.30
CA LYS A 182 5.70 3.95 20.15
C LYS A 182 6.97 3.17 19.90
N HIS A 183 8.02 3.86 19.49
CA HIS A 183 9.35 3.31 19.26
C HIS A 183 10.40 4.24 19.88
N LYS A 184 11.04 3.78 20.97
CA LYS A 184 11.86 4.63 21.85
C LYS A 184 11.07 5.85 22.37
N LYS A 185 11.59 7.06 22.11
CA LYS A 185 10.97 8.36 22.44
C LYS A 185 10.05 8.86 21.33
N ASN A 186 10.00 8.17 20.19
CA ASN A 186 9.17 8.58 19.07
C ASN A 186 7.78 7.96 19.21
N ILE A 187 6.76 8.79 19.03
CA ILE A 187 5.36 8.38 18.95
C ILE A 187 4.86 8.83 17.59
N SER A 188 4.24 7.93 16.84
CA SER A 188 3.44 8.29 15.67
C SER A 188 2.00 7.87 15.86
N THR A 189 1.09 8.66 15.31
CA THR A 189 -0.33 8.33 15.28
C THR A 189 -0.82 8.31 13.84
N HIS A 190 -1.79 7.44 13.58
CA HIS A 190 -2.35 7.19 12.26
C HIS A 190 -3.86 7.16 12.40
N LYS A 191 -4.57 7.90 11.55
CA LYS A 191 -6.03 7.96 11.55
C LYS A 191 -6.57 7.78 10.15
N LEU A 192 -7.49 6.83 9.98
CA LEU A 192 -8.21 6.64 8.73
C LEU A 192 -9.19 7.81 8.56
N VAL A 193 -9.05 8.54 7.46
CA VAL A 193 -9.91 9.70 7.13
C VAL A 193 -10.85 9.45 5.96
N ALA A 194 -10.51 8.49 5.08
CA ALA A 194 -11.40 8.08 3.99
C ALA A 194 -11.16 6.62 3.60
N ILE A 195 -12.24 5.95 3.19
CA ILE A 195 -12.23 4.63 2.56
C ILE A 195 -13.29 4.63 1.45
N GLU A 196 -12.87 4.29 0.22
CA GLU A 196 -13.72 4.42 -0.96
C GLU A 196 -13.54 3.21 -1.87
N ASN A 197 -14.64 2.72 -2.44
CA ASN A 197 -14.57 1.75 -3.53
C ASN A 197 -14.12 2.48 -4.79
N VAL A 198 -13.20 1.90 -5.54
CA VAL A 198 -12.67 2.46 -6.78
C VAL A 198 -12.62 1.38 -7.86
N ASP A 199 -12.44 1.79 -9.11
CA ASP A 199 -12.08 0.89 -10.22
C ASP A 199 -10.86 1.49 -10.93
N LEU A 200 -9.68 1.21 -10.38
CA LEU A 200 -8.42 1.67 -10.94
C LEU A 200 -7.66 0.48 -11.54
N SER A 201 -7.23 0.63 -12.78
CA SER A 201 -6.32 -0.30 -13.44
C SER A 201 -5.05 0.43 -13.87
N LEU A 202 -3.89 -0.12 -13.54
CA LEU A 202 -2.58 0.37 -13.97
C LEU A 202 -1.90 -0.65 -14.88
N LYS A 203 -1.30 -0.15 -15.96
CA LYS A 203 -0.45 -0.94 -16.87
C LYS A 203 1.00 -0.56 -16.69
N VAL A 204 1.86 -1.56 -16.57
CA VAL A 204 3.32 -1.43 -16.58
C VAL A 204 3.82 -2.00 -17.91
N ASP A 205 4.59 -1.21 -18.65
CA ASP A 205 5.18 -1.57 -19.95
C ASP A 205 6.66 -1.96 -19.82
#